data_AF-A0A2P8AP96-F1
#
_entry.id   AF-A0A2P8AP96-F1
#
_cell.length_a   1.000
_cell.length_b   1.000
_cell.length_c   1.000
_cell.angle_alpha   90.00
_cell.angle_beta   90.00
_cell.angle_gamma   90.00
#
_symmetry.space_group_name_H-M   'P 1'
#
loop_
_entity.id
_entity.type
_entity.pdbx_description
1 polymer ?
#
loop_
_entity_poly.entity_id
_entity_poly.type
_entity_poly.pdbx_seq_one_letter_code
_entity_poly.pdbx_strand_id
1 'polypeptide(L)'
;MAVGVAEGAELVVSKVDTRYVQGRTAAGGWSQQRFARRRDNQAKAALGDAAELAVRLLLPEADRLAAVVGGGDRRAVDTVLADRRLALLAALRAERLLDVPEPRHAVLVGAVAAARAVRILVRDPAPDAG
;
A
#
# COMPACT_ATOMS: atom_id res chain seq x y z
N MET A 1 3.02 7.34 3.77
CA MET A 1 3.05 6.18 2.83
C MET A 1 4.41 5.50 2.94
N ALA A 2 4.54 4.21 2.63
CA ALA A 2 5.83 3.51 2.61
C ALA A 2 5.93 2.66 1.34
N VAL A 3 7.12 2.63 0.73
CA VAL A 3 7.44 1.88 -0.49
C VAL A 3 8.82 1.24 -0.32
N GLY A 4 9.02 0.05 -0.85
CA GLY A 4 10.33 -0.58 -0.88
C GLY A 4 10.42 -1.74 -1.86
N VAL A 5 11.64 -2.21 -2.08
CA VAL A 5 12.00 -3.34 -2.93
C VAL A 5 12.72 -4.35 -2.07
N ALA A 6 12.34 -5.62 -2.23
CA ALA A 6 12.93 -6.72 -1.50
C ALA A 6 13.55 -7.73 -2.47
N GLU A 7 14.67 -8.30 -2.05
CA GLU A 7 15.36 -9.39 -2.72
C GLU A 7 15.42 -10.57 -1.76
N GLY A 8 14.73 -11.65 -2.11
CA GLY A 8 14.54 -12.76 -1.19
C GLY A 8 13.88 -12.29 0.11
N ALA A 9 14.62 -12.40 1.22
CA ALA A 9 14.14 -12.02 2.55
C ALA A 9 14.54 -10.62 3.01
N GLU A 10 15.30 -9.89 2.21
CA GLU A 10 15.90 -8.62 2.61
C GLU A 10 15.22 -7.44 1.91
N LEU A 11 14.98 -6.37 2.68
CA LEU A 11 14.48 -5.09 2.16
C LEU A 11 15.68 -4.25 1.71
N VAL A 12 15.98 -4.26 0.41
CA VAL A 12 17.20 -3.65 -0.17
C VAL A 12 17.03 -2.15 -0.46
N VAL A 13 15.80 -1.72 -0.75
CA VAL A 13 15.46 -0.31 -0.96
C VAL A 13 14.21 -0.01 -0.18
N SER A 14 14.17 1.12 0.54
CA SER A 14 12.93 1.56 1.17
C SER A 14 12.88 3.07 1.39
N LYS A 15 11.65 3.57 1.42
CA LYS A 15 11.35 4.91 1.90
C LYS A 15 10.01 4.91 2.59
N VAL A 16 10.01 5.54 3.75
CA VAL A 16 8.79 5.92 4.46
C VAL A 16 8.66 7.43 4.33
N ASP A 17 7.54 7.88 3.82
CA ASP A 17 7.17 9.28 3.87
C ASP A 17 6.38 9.55 5.15
N THR A 18 6.91 10.46 5.96
CA THR A 18 6.39 10.84 7.28
C THR A 18 5.44 12.03 7.21
N ARG A 19 4.94 12.41 6.04
CA ARG A 19 3.85 13.41 5.91
C ARG A 19 2.58 12.91 6.59
N TYR A 20 2.57 13.11 7.89
CA TYR A 20 1.47 12.87 8.81
C TYR A 20 0.38 13.88 8.46
N VAL A 21 -0.69 13.43 7.81
CA VAL A 21 -1.88 14.26 7.62
C VAL A 21 -2.53 14.40 8.99
N GLN A 22 -2.40 15.58 9.61
CA GLN A 22 -2.97 15.85 10.93
C GLN A 22 -4.46 15.47 10.97
N GLY A 23 -4.77 14.46 11.77
CA GLY A 23 -6.12 14.04 12.04
C GLY A 23 -6.82 14.96 13.04
N ARG A 24 -8.01 15.40 12.63
CA ARG A 24 -9.21 15.73 13.44
C ARG A 24 -9.10 16.85 14.48
N THR A 25 -9.80 17.94 14.19
CA THR A 25 -10.66 18.62 15.18
C THR A 25 -12.03 18.83 14.56
N ALA A 26 -13.06 18.27 15.21
CA ALA A 26 -14.45 18.45 14.84
C ALA A 26 -15.01 19.66 15.60
N ALA A 27 -15.44 20.69 14.87
CA ALA A 27 -16.37 21.70 15.36
C ALA A 27 -17.29 22.08 14.18
N GLY A 28 -18.61 21.98 14.39
CA GLY A 28 -19.64 22.03 13.35
C GLY A 28 -19.98 23.43 12.81
N GLY A 29 -20.88 23.44 11.81
CA GLY A 29 -21.48 24.62 11.18
C GLY A 29 -20.63 25.23 10.06
N TRP A 30 -21.23 25.49 8.87
CA TRP A 30 -20.78 26.08 7.56
C TRP A 30 -19.33 25.83 7.07
N SER A 31 -18.36 25.82 7.97
CA SER A 31 -16.99 25.33 7.84
C SER A 31 -16.87 23.88 7.33
N GLN A 32 -17.88 23.01 7.55
CA GLN A 32 -17.89 21.61 7.11
C GLN A 32 -17.67 21.43 5.59
N GLN A 33 -18.24 22.29 4.75
CA GLN A 33 -18.06 22.22 3.29
C GLN A 33 -16.64 22.62 2.86
N ARG A 34 -16.04 23.62 3.52
CA ARG A 34 -14.63 24.03 3.29
C ARG A 34 -13.65 22.98 3.83
N PHE A 35 -13.95 22.36 4.98
CA PHE A 35 -13.15 21.27 5.55
C PHE A 35 -13.21 20.00 4.69
N ALA A 36 -14.38 19.63 4.17
CA ALA A 36 -14.51 18.51 3.24
C ALA A 36 -13.65 18.71 1.99
N ARG A 37 -13.75 19.89 1.34
CA ARG A 37 -12.90 20.23 0.18
C ARG A 37 -11.41 20.19 0.49
N ARG A 38 -10.99 20.69 1.66
CA ARG A 38 -9.58 20.62 2.09
C ARG A 38 -9.10 19.18 2.30
N ARG A 39 -9.93 18.33 2.90
CA ARG A 39 -9.60 16.91 3.10
C ARG A 39 -9.48 16.17 1.78
N ASP A 40 -10.39 16.40 0.84
CA ASP A 40 -10.32 15.79 -0.49
C ASP A 40 -9.06 16.24 -1.23
N ASN A 41 -8.71 17.53 -1.15
CA ASN A 41 -7.47 18.04 -1.74
C ASN A 41 -6.22 17.43 -1.07
N GLN A 42 -6.22 17.23 0.25
CA GLN A 42 -5.12 16.58 0.96
C GLN A 42 -4.99 15.11 0.58
N ALA A 43 -6.10 14.38 0.49
CA ALA A 43 -6.10 12.99 0.04
C ALA A 43 -5.56 12.86 -1.39
N LYS A 44 -6.02 13.73 -2.31
CA LYS A 44 -5.51 13.78 -3.69
C LYS A 44 -4.01 14.11 -3.75
N ALA A 45 -3.56 15.10 -2.98
CA ALA A 45 -2.15 15.47 -2.90
C ALA A 45 -1.31 14.31 -2.37
N ALA A 46 -1.76 13.63 -1.31
CA ALA A 46 -1.08 12.48 -0.75
C ALA A 46 -1.00 11.30 -1.74
N LEU A 47 -2.04 11.08 -2.56
CA LEU A 47 -2.00 10.07 -3.63
C LEU A 47 -1.03 10.45 -4.76
N GLY A 48 -0.93 11.74 -5.10
CA GLY A 48 0.07 12.24 -6.03
C GLY A 48 1.50 12.05 -5.50
N ASP A 49 1.77 12.45 -4.26
CA ASP A 49 3.07 12.23 -3.59
C ASP A 49 3.44 10.74 -3.55
N ALA A 50 2.45 9.89 -3.29
CA ALA A 50 2.57 8.45 -3.30
C ALA A 50 2.96 7.88 -4.68
N ALA A 51 2.33 8.37 -5.74
CA ALA A 51 2.68 8.00 -7.12
C ALA A 51 4.11 8.44 -7.47
N GLU A 52 4.51 9.66 -7.13
CA GLU A 52 5.89 10.12 -7.34
C GLU A 52 6.91 9.27 -6.57
N LEU A 53 6.58 8.86 -5.34
CA LEU A 53 7.44 7.99 -4.56
C LEU A 53 7.59 6.61 -5.20
N ALA A 54 6.48 6.02 -5.67
CA ALA A 54 6.49 4.74 -6.37
C ALA A 54 7.27 4.82 -7.69
N VAL A 55 7.08 5.88 -8.48
CA VAL A 55 7.84 6.16 -9.71
C VAL A 55 9.33 6.18 -9.41
N ARG A 56 9.74 6.95 -8.40
CA ARG A 56 11.15 7.13 -8.07
C ARG A 56 11.83 5.85 -7.57
N LEU A 57 11.13 5.00 -6.82
CA LEU A 57 11.74 3.83 -6.18
C LEU A 57 11.52 2.51 -6.91
N LEU A 58 10.40 2.35 -7.62
CA LEU A 58 10.03 1.07 -8.21
C LEU A 58 10.33 1.01 -9.71
N LEU A 59 10.23 2.13 -10.44
CA LEU A 59 10.50 2.10 -11.89
C LEU A 59 11.94 1.76 -12.26
N PRO A 60 12.98 2.23 -11.54
CA PRO A 60 14.36 1.78 -11.82
C PRO A 60 14.53 0.27 -11.71
N GLU A 61 13.62 -0.40 -10.99
CA GLU A 61 13.67 -1.81 -10.66
C GLU A 61 12.64 -2.63 -11.45
N ALA A 62 11.85 -2.01 -12.32
CA ALA A 62 10.67 -2.64 -12.93
C ALA A 62 11.00 -3.95 -13.67
N ASP A 63 12.12 -4.00 -14.39
CA ASP A 63 12.50 -5.15 -15.21
C ASP A 63 12.95 -6.37 -14.38
N ARG A 64 13.26 -6.18 -13.09
CA ARG A 64 13.70 -7.26 -12.18
C ARG A 64 12.64 -7.64 -11.14
N LEU A 65 11.52 -6.90 -11.06
CA LEU A 65 10.46 -7.20 -10.12
C LEU A 65 9.64 -8.40 -10.59
N ALA A 66 9.56 -9.43 -9.75
CA ALA A 66 8.69 -10.58 -10.01
C ALA A 66 7.21 -10.29 -9.71
N ALA A 67 6.94 -9.37 -8.78
CA ALA A 67 5.58 -8.99 -8.37
C ALA A 67 5.58 -7.62 -7.66
N VAL A 68 4.42 -6.97 -7.66
CA VAL A 68 4.12 -5.81 -6.83
C VAL A 68 3.04 -6.18 -5.83
N VAL A 69 3.33 -6.06 -4.54
CA VAL A 69 2.37 -6.38 -3.48
C VAL A 69 1.92 -5.10 -2.78
N GLY A 70 0.62 -4.83 -2.83
CA GLY A 70 0.01 -3.70 -2.13
C GLY A 70 -0.30 -4.03 -0.67
N GLY A 71 -0.41 -2.99 0.15
CA GLY A 71 -0.89 -3.09 1.53
C GLY A 71 -1.74 -1.89 1.93
N GLY A 72 -2.69 -2.11 2.84
CA GLY A 72 -3.57 -1.07 3.36
C GLY A 72 -4.81 -0.84 2.48
N ASP A 73 -5.13 0.42 2.19
CA ASP A 73 -6.34 0.77 1.45
C ASP A 73 -6.24 0.41 -0.04
N ARG A 74 -7.16 -0.46 -0.50
CA ARG A 74 -7.18 -0.95 -1.89
C ARG A 74 -7.34 0.18 -2.89
N ARG A 75 -8.26 1.12 -2.64
CA ARG A 75 -8.53 2.21 -3.59
C ARG A 75 -7.33 3.15 -3.72
N ALA A 76 -6.61 3.40 -2.64
CA ALA A 76 -5.39 4.19 -2.67
C ALA A 76 -4.30 3.49 -3.49
N VAL A 77 -4.09 2.19 -3.29
CA VAL A 77 -3.15 1.39 -4.09
C VAL A 77 -3.55 1.40 -5.57
N ASP A 78 -4.83 1.18 -5.87
CA ASP A 78 -5.38 1.21 -7.24
C ASP A 78 -5.12 2.57 -7.89
N THR A 79 -5.39 3.66 -7.17
CA THR A 79 -5.24 5.03 -7.68
C THR A 79 -3.78 5.37 -7.95
N VAL A 80 -2.86 4.93 -7.08
CA VAL A 80 -1.42 5.11 -7.30
C VAL A 80 -0.98 4.33 -8.53
N LEU A 81 -1.32 3.05 -8.64
CA LEU A 81 -0.93 2.20 -9.77
C LEU A 81 -1.63 2.56 -11.09
N ALA A 82 -2.69 3.38 -11.05
CA ALA A 82 -3.32 3.93 -12.24
C ALA A 82 -2.51 5.04 -12.93
N ASP A 83 -1.42 5.54 -12.31
CA ASP A 83 -0.49 6.44 -12.99
C ASP A 83 0.11 5.72 -14.20
N ARG A 84 -0.02 6.32 -15.40
CA ARG A 84 0.44 5.73 -16.67
C ARG A 84 1.92 5.33 -16.65
N ARG A 85 2.76 6.00 -15.86
CA ARG A 85 4.19 5.70 -15.73
C ARG A 85 4.41 4.35 -15.03
N LEU A 86 3.48 3.94 -14.18
CA LEU A 86 3.52 2.71 -13.39
C LEU A 86 2.83 1.53 -14.08
N ALA A 87 2.45 1.64 -15.36
CA ALA A 87 1.69 0.60 -16.07
C ALA A 87 2.35 -0.79 -16.03
N LEU A 88 3.68 -0.88 -16.16
CA LEU A 88 4.42 -2.14 -16.03
C LEU A 88 4.27 -2.74 -14.63
N LEU A 89 4.34 -1.91 -13.59
CA LEU A 89 4.21 -2.34 -12.20
C LEU A 89 2.76 -2.75 -11.87
N ALA A 90 1.77 -2.07 -12.46
CA ALA A 90 0.37 -2.42 -12.33
C ALA A 90 0.08 -3.81 -12.91
N ALA A 91 0.74 -4.22 -14.00
CA ALA A 91 0.62 -5.54 -14.58
C ALA A 91 1.22 -6.65 -13.69
N LEU A 92 2.22 -6.32 -12.87
CA LEU A 92 2.86 -7.23 -11.92
C LEU A 92 2.14 -7.32 -10.57
N ARG A 93 1.03 -6.59 -10.42
CA ARG A 93 0.35 -6.44 -9.14
C ARG A 93 -0.30 -7.76 -8.70
N ALA A 94 0.06 -8.22 -7.51
CA ALA A 94 -0.63 -9.30 -6.84
C ALA A 94 -2.06 -8.89 -6.44
N GLU A 95 -3.03 -9.80 -6.64
CA GLU A 95 -4.43 -9.57 -6.25
C GLU A 95 -4.60 -9.39 -4.73
N ARG A 96 -3.82 -10.15 -3.96
CA ARG A 96 -3.83 -10.09 -2.50
C ARG A 96 -3.23 -8.77 -2.03
N LEU A 97 -3.97 -8.10 -1.15
CA LEU A 97 -3.46 -6.97 -0.37
C LEU A 97 -3.08 -7.44 1.03
N LEU A 98 -1.97 -6.90 1.52
CA LEU A 98 -1.55 -7.09 2.89
C LEU A 98 -2.36 -6.17 3.81
N ASP A 99 -2.86 -6.73 4.91
CA ASP A 99 -3.34 -5.92 6.01
C ASP A 99 -2.10 -5.41 6.75
N VAL A 100 -1.91 -4.09 6.77
CA VAL A 100 -0.73 -3.46 7.34
C VAL A 100 -1.15 -2.31 8.24
N PRO A 101 -0.50 -2.14 9.40
CA PRO A 101 -0.70 -0.98 10.25
C PRO A 101 -0.04 0.26 9.62
N GLU A 102 0.05 1.35 10.39
CA GLU A 102 0.65 2.62 9.94
C GLU A 102 1.97 2.41 9.15
N PRO A 103 2.12 2.99 7.95
CA PRO A 103 3.25 2.75 7.06
C PRO A 103 4.56 3.20 7.70
N ARG A 104 5.29 2.25 8.29
CA ARG A 104 6.60 2.43 8.94
C ARG A 104 7.62 1.48 8.33
N HIS A 105 8.90 1.75 8.57
CA HIS A 105 9.98 0.92 8.04
C HIS A 105 9.87 -0.53 8.54
N ALA A 106 9.61 -0.73 9.83
CA ALA A 106 9.40 -2.06 10.42
C ALA A 106 8.23 -2.82 9.76
N VAL A 107 7.20 -2.10 9.29
CA VAL A 107 6.07 -2.70 8.57
C VAL A 107 6.50 -3.16 7.18
N LEU A 108 7.34 -2.41 6.47
CA LEU A 108 7.91 -2.87 5.20
C LEU A 108 8.76 -4.14 5.39
N VAL A 109 9.58 -4.20 6.44
CA VAL A 109 10.38 -5.39 6.76
C VAL A 109 9.48 -6.61 6.99
N GLY A 110 8.43 -6.47 7.80
CA GLY A 110 7.44 -7.55 8.01
C GLY A 110 6.68 -7.91 6.73
N ALA A 111 6.37 -6.94 5.89
CA ALA A 111 5.67 -7.14 4.62
C ALA A 111 6.46 -8.03 3.65
N VAL A 112 7.80 -8.03 3.69
CA VAL A 112 8.63 -8.92 2.86
C VAL A 112 8.33 -10.40 3.14
N ALA A 113 8.16 -10.77 4.41
CA ALA A 113 7.75 -12.12 4.78
C ALA A 113 6.29 -12.40 4.38
N ALA A 114 5.38 -11.48 4.72
CA ALA A 114 3.95 -11.64 4.44
C ALA A 114 3.62 -11.75 2.94
N ALA A 115 4.33 -11.00 2.09
CA ALA A 115 4.19 -11.03 0.64
C ALA A 115 4.42 -12.43 0.06
N ARG A 116 5.33 -13.21 0.65
CA ARG A 116 5.69 -14.57 0.21
C ARG A 116 4.91 -15.68 0.92
N ALA A 117 4.10 -15.34 1.93
CA ALA A 117 3.32 -16.32 2.67
C ALA A 117 2.13 -16.83 1.85
N VAL A 118 1.78 -18.12 2.00
CA VAL A 118 0.58 -18.73 1.40
C VAL A 118 -0.55 -18.83 2.42
N ARG A 119 -1.81 -18.71 1.98
CA ARG A 119 -2.97 -18.92 2.85
C ARG A 119 -3.34 -20.40 2.84
N ILE A 120 -3.42 -21.00 4.01
CA ILE A 120 -3.83 -22.39 4.19
C ILE A 120 -5.18 -22.39 4.91
N LEU A 121 -6.20 -23.00 4.29
CA LEU A 121 -7.47 -23.29 4.95
C LEU A 121 -7.38 -24.70 5.53
N VAL A 122 -7.32 -24.80 6.86
CA VAL A 122 -7.41 -26.08 7.56
C VAL A 122 -8.89 -26.41 7.77
N ARG A 123 -9.30 -27.63 7.45
CA ARG A 123 -10.64 -28.15 7.71
C ARG A 123 -10.50 -29.35 8.64
N ASP A 124 -11.30 -29.38 9.69
CA ASP A 124 -11.39 -30.55 10.55
C ASP A 124 -11.99 -31.72 9.76
N PRO A 125 -11.58 -32.97 10.06
CA PRO A 125 -12.18 -34.15 9.45
C PRO A 125 -13.67 -34.19 9.76
N ALA A 126 -14.48 -34.60 8.77
CA ALA A 126 -15.90 -34.83 9.00
C ALA A 126 -16.07 -35.93 10.07
N PRO A 127 -17.03 -35.80 11.01
CA PRO A 127 -17.29 -36.86 11.97
C PRO A 127 -17.71 -38.12 11.23
N ASP A 128 -17.18 -39.27 11.66
CA ASP A 128 -17.52 -40.57 11.09
C ASP A 128 -19.03 -40.79 11.19
N ALA A 129 -19.67 -41.09 10.06
CA ALA A 129 -21.05 -41.54 10.04
C ALA A 129 -21.08 -42.98 10.57
N GLY A 130 -21.34 -43.13 11.87
CA GLY A 130 -21.61 -44.41 12.52
C GLY A 130 -22.94 -45.03 12.09
#